data_AF-U6F8R2-F1
#
_entry.id   AF-U6F8R2-F1
#
_cell.length_a   1.000
_cell.length_b   1.000
_cell.length_c   1.000
_cell.angle_alpha   90.00
_cell.angle_beta   90.00
_cell.angle_gamma   90.00
#
_symmetry.space_group_name_H-M   'P 1'
#
loop_
_entity.id
_entity.type
_entity.pdbx_description
1 polymer ?
#
loop_
_entity_poly.entity_id
_entity_poly.type
_entity_poly.pdbx_seq_one_letter_code
_entity_poly.pdbx_strand_id
1 'polypeptide(L)'
;METIGGHHWAAQRIPDDCYIAAPNWFSITDFDFTSNDTMASADLEEMIEKYHLDVDHSGNPYNLRHIFGSHDDSDYEYNIPRQWYIQKLFNPSDVHEPDDPNLPFIKKPEHLLTIEDFKYALSSRYQHTKYDLYGSQGTEADRHAFRPIGF
;
A
#
# COMPACT_ATOMS: atom_id res chain seq x y z
N MET A 1 -5.79 -2.41 10.57
CA MET A 1 -5.27 -1.73 11.77
C MET A 1 -3.76 -1.75 11.67
N GLU A 2 -3.14 -0.61 11.90
CA GLU A 2 -1.69 -0.44 11.96
C GLU A 2 -1.33 0.20 13.30
N THR A 3 -0.28 -0.30 13.93
CA THR A 3 0.25 0.24 15.18
C THR A 3 1.20 1.39 14.88
N ILE A 4 1.17 2.43 15.71
CA ILE A 4 1.98 3.64 15.59
C ILE A 4 2.81 3.78 16.87
N GLY A 5 4.13 3.73 16.73
CA GLY A 5 5.05 3.78 17.87
C GLY A 5 4.78 2.66 18.89
N GLY A 6 4.85 2.98 20.18
CA GLY A 6 4.73 1.98 21.26
C GLY A 6 3.30 1.68 21.73
N HIS A 7 2.35 2.61 21.55
CA HIS A 7 1.02 2.53 22.17
C HIS A 7 -0.11 3.08 21.29
N HIS A 8 0.20 3.78 20.20
CA HIS A 8 -0.80 4.36 19.32
C HIS A 8 -1.20 3.37 18.23
N TRP A 9 -2.37 3.55 17.66
CA TRP A 9 -2.86 2.73 16.56
C TRP A 9 -3.92 3.49 15.76
N ALA A 10 -4.09 3.09 14.50
CA ALA A 10 -5.17 3.53 13.63
C ALA A 10 -5.74 2.33 12.85
N ALA A 11 -7.02 2.39 12.52
CA ALA A 11 -7.72 1.37 11.77
C ALA A 11 -8.78 2.02 10.88
N GLN A 12 -8.90 1.51 9.66
CA GLN A 12 -9.90 1.92 8.70
C GLN A 12 -10.64 0.67 8.23
N ARG A 13 -11.97 0.73 8.24
CA ARG A 13 -12.84 -0.27 7.62
C ARG A 13 -12.67 -0.14 6.11
N ILE A 14 -12.40 -1.28 5.47
CA ILE A 14 -12.35 -1.35 4.01
C ILE A 14 -13.80 -1.35 3.49
N PRO A 15 -14.14 -0.51 2.49
CA PRO A 15 -15.45 -0.56 1.84
C PRO A 15 -15.75 -1.94 1.29
N ASP A 16 -17.03 -2.33 1.31
CA ASP A 16 -17.46 -3.70 1.03
C ASP A 16 -17.14 -4.17 -0.41
N ASP A 17 -16.98 -3.25 -1.36
CA ASP A 17 -16.66 -3.51 -2.76
C ASP A 17 -15.20 -3.22 -3.14
N CYS A 18 -14.32 -3.10 -2.14
CA CYS A 18 -12.91 -2.78 -2.32
C CYS A 18 -11.98 -3.89 -1.79
N TYR A 19 -10.70 -3.80 -2.19
CA TYR A 19 -9.60 -4.60 -1.67
C TYR A 19 -8.42 -3.69 -1.29
N ILE A 20 -7.45 -4.28 -0.59
CA ILE A 20 -6.16 -3.67 -0.29
C ILE A 20 -5.01 -4.62 -0.66
N ALA A 21 -3.86 -4.05 -1.00
CA ALA A 21 -2.60 -4.77 -1.13
C ALA A 21 -1.59 -4.11 -0.19
N ALA A 22 -1.38 -4.70 0.99
CA ALA A 22 -0.54 -4.13 2.04
C ALA A 22 0.82 -4.86 2.12
N PRO A 23 1.92 -4.26 1.61
CA PRO A 23 3.27 -4.81 1.76
C PRO A 23 3.82 -4.53 3.18
N ASN A 24 5.13 -4.62 3.38
CA ASN A 24 5.76 -4.33 4.68
C ASN A 24 6.01 -2.82 4.84
N TRP A 25 4.98 -2.02 4.60
CA TRP A 25 5.02 -0.56 4.62
C TRP A 25 3.73 -0.02 5.24
N PHE A 26 3.80 1.12 5.92
CA PHE A 26 2.64 1.75 6.52
C PHE A 26 1.64 2.09 5.42
N SER A 27 0.46 1.48 5.46
CA SER A 27 -0.42 1.41 4.30
C SER A 27 -1.55 2.42 4.32
N ILE A 28 -2.07 2.80 5.50
CA ILE A 28 -3.18 3.75 5.64
C ILE A 28 -2.73 5.14 5.15
N THR A 29 -3.42 5.68 4.16
CA THR A 29 -3.20 7.03 3.61
C THR A 29 -4.29 7.96 4.13
N ASP A 30 -5.33 8.23 3.34
CA ASP A 30 -6.41 9.17 3.68
C ASP A 30 -7.22 8.69 4.90
N PHE A 31 -7.07 9.40 6.01
CA PHE A 31 -7.68 9.05 7.30
C PHE A 31 -8.45 10.23 7.88
N ASP A 32 -9.76 10.08 7.91
CA ASP A 32 -10.69 11.03 8.52
C ASP A 32 -11.02 10.61 9.96
N PHE A 33 -10.61 11.36 10.98
CA PHE A 33 -10.92 11.03 12.39
C PHE A 33 -12.41 11.15 12.74
N THR A 34 -13.22 11.78 11.90
CA THR A 34 -14.67 11.96 12.10
C THR A 34 -15.52 10.92 11.39
N SER A 35 -14.90 10.09 10.54
CA SER A 35 -15.60 9.03 9.81
C SER A 35 -16.05 7.89 10.72
N ASN A 36 -17.21 7.31 10.42
CA ASN A 36 -17.68 6.09 11.09
C ASN A 36 -16.89 4.84 10.68
N ASP A 37 -16.12 4.93 9.59
CA ASP A 37 -15.30 3.84 9.07
C ASP A 37 -13.85 3.89 9.59
N THR A 38 -13.52 4.81 10.49
CA THR A 38 -12.18 4.96 11.07
C THR A 38 -12.23 4.85 12.59
N MET A 39 -11.15 4.32 13.16
CA MET A 39 -10.92 4.26 14.60
C MET A 39 -9.43 4.43 14.88
N ALA A 40 -9.07 5.14 15.93
CA ALA A 40 -7.68 5.34 16.33
C ALA A 40 -7.56 5.52 17.85
N SER A 41 -6.32 5.57 18.34
CA SER A 41 -6.06 6.07 19.70
C SER A 41 -6.72 7.43 19.93
N ALA A 42 -7.33 7.60 21.09
CA ALA A 42 -8.16 8.77 21.41
C ALA A 42 -7.41 10.12 21.34
N ASP A 43 -6.09 10.10 21.56
CA ASP A 43 -5.21 11.26 21.53
C ASP A 43 -4.40 11.39 20.24
N LEU A 44 -4.64 10.55 19.21
CA LEU A 44 -3.78 10.51 18.02
C LEU A 44 -3.87 11.80 17.20
N GLU A 45 -5.07 12.34 16.95
CA GLU A 45 -5.25 13.61 16.22
C GLU A 45 -4.61 14.78 16.98
N GLU A 46 -4.86 14.87 18.30
CA GLU A 46 -4.21 15.88 19.15
C GLU A 46 -2.68 15.77 19.08
N MET A 47 -2.13 14.55 19.09
CA MET A 47 -0.69 14.32 18.99
C MET A 47 -0.13 14.83 17.66
N ILE A 48 -0.82 14.57 16.53
CA ILE A 48 -0.42 15.05 15.20
C ILE A 48 -0.35 16.57 15.19
N GLU A 49 -1.39 17.25 15.67
CA GLU A 49 -1.47 18.71 15.69
C GLU A 49 -0.43 19.34 16.63
N LYS A 50 -0.37 18.83 17.87
CA LYS A 50 0.49 19.36 18.94
C LYS A 50 1.97 19.27 18.62
N TYR A 51 2.37 18.20 17.92
CA TYR A 51 3.77 17.96 17.56
C TYR A 51 4.08 18.28 16.10
N HIS A 52 3.13 18.88 15.37
CA HIS A 52 3.30 19.32 13.98
C HIS A 52 3.75 18.19 13.05
N LEU A 53 3.14 17.01 13.20
CA LEU A 53 3.54 15.81 12.47
C LEU A 53 2.94 15.75 11.05
N ASP A 54 1.90 16.53 10.77
CA ASP A 54 1.31 16.66 9.43
C ASP A 54 2.24 17.45 8.48
N VAL A 55 3.07 16.69 7.76
CA VAL A 55 4.03 17.22 6.78
C VAL A 55 3.37 17.75 5.51
N ASP A 56 2.14 17.33 5.22
CA ASP A 56 1.39 17.75 4.03
C ASP A 56 0.60 19.04 4.28
N HIS A 57 0.43 19.43 5.55
CA HIS A 57 -0.47 20.51 5.98
C HIS A 57 -1.90 20.31 5.46
N SER A 58 -2.31 19.05 5.38
CA SER A 58 -3.62 18.60 4.89
C SER A 58 -4.73 18.85 5.91
N GLY A 59 -4.43 18.75 7.20
CA GLY A 59 -5.43 18.67 8.25
C GLY A 59 -6.24 17.38 8.14
N ASN A 60 -7.46 17.36 8.69
CA ASN A 60 -8.36 16.21 8.60
C ASN A 60 -9.19 16.28 7.29
N PRO A 61 -9.08 15.31 6.36
CA PRO A 61 -8.41 14.00 6.48
C PRO A 61 -6.89 14.06 6.29
N TYR A 62 -6.18 13.33 7.16
CA TYR A 62 -4.72 13.25 7.18
C TYR A 62 -4.21 12.10 6.32
N ASN A 63 -3.01 12.23 5.74
CA ASN A 63 -2.29 11.10 5.17
C ASN A 63 -1.41 10.41 6.24
N LEU A 64 -1.89 9.33 6.86
CA LEU A 64 -1.15 8.70 7.96
C LEU A 64 0.15 8.03 7.53
N ARG A 65 0.27 7.57 6.28
CA ARG A 65 1.53 7.05 5.72
C ARG A 65 2.57 8.14 5.64
N HIS A 66 2.20 9.36 5.24
CA HIS A 66 3.14 10.46 5.19
C HIS A 66 3.63 10.86 6.59
N ILE A 67 2.74 10.78 7.58
CA ILE A 67 3.01 11.18 8.96
C ILE A 67 3.82 10.11 9.72
N PHE A 68 3.47 8.82 9.56
CA PHE A 68 3.99 7.72 10.39
C PHE A 68 4.73 6.62 9.61
N GLY A 69 4.67 6.64 8.28
CA GLY A 69 5.37 5.69 7.41
C GLY A 69 6.80 6.11 7.10
N SER A 70 7.53 5.20 6.44
CA SER A 70 8.86 5.45 5.89
C SER A 70 8.77 6.03 4.47
N HIS A 71 9.83 6.71 4.03
CA HIS A 71 10.05 7.08 2.63
C HIS A 71 11.49 6.68 2.26
N ASP A 72 11.86 5.45 2.59
CA ASP A 72 13.23 4.97 2.44
C ASP A 72 13.42 4.42 1.02
N ASP A 73 14.63 4.53 0.46
CA ASP A 73 14.96 3.94 -0.86
C ASP A 73 14.57 2.45 -0.94
N SER A 74 14.65 1.73 0.20
CA SER A 74 14.26 0.33 0.28
C SER A 74 12.77 0.08 0.00
N ASP A 75 11.89 1.06 0.23
CA ASP A 75 10.45 0.93 -0.06
C ASP A 75 10.20 0.79 -1.57
N TYR A 76 10.99 1.48 -2.39
CA TYR A 76 10.90 1.47 -3.86
C TYR A 76 11.31 0.13 -4.48
N GLU A 77 12.08 -0.69 -3.75
CA GLU A 77 12.52 -2.01 -4.21
C GLU A 77 11.78 -3.16 -3.51
N TYR A 78 11.45 -2.97 -2.23
CA TYR A 78 10.95 -4.01 -1.36
C TYR A 78 9.43 -3.97 -1.18
N ASN A 79 8.80 -2.82 -1.21
CA ASN A 79 7.41 -2.64 -0.78
C ASN A 79 6.48 -2.20 -1.91
N ILE A 80 6.73 -1.03 -2.49
CA ILE A 80 5.89 -0.39 -3.52
C ILE A 80 5.63 -1.32 -4.71
N PRO A 81 6.62 -2.04 -5.26
CA PRO A 81 6.38 -2.95 -6.39
C PRO A 81 5.37 -4.06 -6.08
N ARG A 82 5.31 -4.54 -4.83
CA ARG A 82 4.36 -5.58 -4.42
C ARG A 82 2.92 -5.06 -4.40
N GLN A 83 2.72 -3.84 -3.90
CA GLN A 83 1.41 -3.18 -3.96
C GLN A 83 1.03 -2.94 -5.42
N TRP A 84 1.94 -2.35 -6.21
CA TRP A 84 1.76 -2.10 -7.64
C TRP A 84 1.30 -3.35 -8.39
N TYR A 85 2.00 -4.46 -8.25
CA TYR A 85 1.74 -5.63 -9.06
C TYR A 85 0.36 -6.24 -8.77
N ILE A 86 -0.04 -6.32 -7.49
CA ILE A 86 -1.39 -6.77 -7.13
C ILE A 86 -2.44 -5.81 -7.68
N GLN A 87 -2.20 -4.49 -7.60
CA GLN A 87 -3.12 -3.51 -8.17
C GLN A 87 -3.23 -3.60 -9.68
N LYS A 88 -2.12 -3.85 -10.38
CA LYS A 88 -2.10 -4.10 -11.82
C LYS A 88 -2.89 -5.36 -12.20
N LEU A 89 -2.85 -6.42 -11.39
CA LEU A 89 -3.61 -7.65 -11.65
C LEU A 89 -5.13 -7.40 -11.57
N PHE A 90 -5.59 -6.63 -10.60
CA PHE A 90 -7.02 -6.42 -10.35
C PHE A 90 -7.60 -5.16 -11.02
N ASN A 91 -6.73 -4.27 -11.51
CA ASN A 91 -7.06 -3.05 -12.24
C ASN A 91 -6.11 -2.84 -13.44
N PRO A 92 -6.14 -3.73 -14.46
CA PRO A 92 -5.22 -3.67 -15.59
C PRO A 92 -5.38 -2.43 -16.48
N SER A 93 -6.51 -1.70 -16.40
CA SER A 93 -6.69 -0.44 -17.13
C SER A 93 -6.05 0.77 -16.43
N ASP A 94 -5.73 0.66 -15.15
CA ASP A 94 -5.17 1.72 -14.31
C ASP A 94 -3.67 1.45 -14.05
N VAL A 95 -2.86 1.77 -15.06
CA VAL A 95 -1.43 1.45 -15.10
C VAL A 95 -0.61 2.56 -14.43
N HIS A 96 0.05 2.20 -13.34
CA HIS A 96 1.03 3.02 -12.63
C HIS A 96 2.44 2.52 -12.86
N GLU A 97 3.43 3.34 -12.55
CA GLU A 97 4.84 2.91 -12.50
C GLU A 97 5.07 1.98 -11.29
N PRO A 98 5.99 1.01 -11.40
CA PRO A 98 6.21 0.00 -10.35
C PRO A 98 6.80 0.56 -9.06
N ASP A 99 7.31 1.78 -9.08
CA ASP A 99 7.96 2.50 -8.00
C ASP A 99 7.18 3.75 -7.55
N ASP A 100 5.91 3.88 -7.94
CA ASP A 100 5.05 5.00 -7.51
C ASP A 100 4.69 4.92 -6.01
N PRO A 101 5.15 5.85 -5.15
CA PRO A 101 4.85 5.83 -3.72
C PRO A 101 3.40 6.23 -3.42
N ASN A 102 2.68 6.83 -4.38
CA ASN A 102 1.33 7.36 -4.20
C ASN A 102 0.23 6.35 -4.56
N LEU A 103 0.57 5.07 -4.72
CA LEU A 103 -0.40 4.04 -4.99
C LEU A 103 -1.49 4.03 -3.89
N PRO A 104 -2.77 4.04 -4.28
CA PRO A 104 -3.87 4.18 -3.33
C PRO A 104 -3.95 3.00 -2.37
N PHE A 105 -4.25 3.27 -1.10
CA PHE A 105 -4.40 2.23 -0.07
C PHE A 105 -5.56 1.27 -0.38
N ILE A 106 -6.70 1.84 -0.77
CA ILE A 106 -7.96 1.12 -1.05
C ILE A 106 -8.26 1.24 -2.55
N LYS A 107 -8.53 0.11 -3.21
CA LYS A 107 -9.02 0.10 -4.60
C LYS A 107 -10.26 -0.75 -4.76
N LYS A 108 -11.13 -0.34 -5.67
CA LYS A 108 -12.19 -1.16 -6.21
C LYS A 108 -11.65 -1.97 -7.39
N PRO A 109 -11.76 -3.31 -7.39
CA PRO A 109 -11.26 -4.11 -8.50
C PRO A 109 -12.16 -3.94 -9.74
N GLU A 110 -11.62 -4.14 -10.94
CA GLU A 110 -12.41 -4.05 -12.18
C GLU A 110 -13.46 -5.17 -12.30
N HIS A 111 -13.22 -6.30 -11.63
CA HIS A 111 -14.10 -7.46 -11.57
C HIS A 111 -14.16 -8.02 -10.15
N LEU A 112 -15.20 -8.82 -9.85
CA LEU A 112 -15.26 -9.55 -8.58
C LEU A 112 -14.10 -10.54 -8.50
N LEU A 113 -13.45 -10.58 -7.34
CA LEU A 113 -12.27 -11.40 -7.10
C LEU A 113 -12.66 -12.77 -6.54
N THR A 114 -12.04 -13.82 -7.05
CA THR A 114 -12.16 -15.18 -6.50
C THR A 114 -11.04 -15.49 -5.52
N ILE A 115 -11.15 -16.62 -4.81
CA ILE A 115 -10.07 -17.10 -3.92
C ILE A 115 -8.81 -17.43 -4.74
N GLU A 116 -8.99 -17.93 -5.96
CA GLU A 116 -7.90 -18.22 -6.89
C GLU A 116 -7.14 -16.96 -7.31
N ASP A 117 -7.85 -15.83 -7.50
CA ASP A 117 -7.22 -14.54 -7.80
C ASP A 117 -6.30 -14.09 -6.66
N PHE A 118 -6.77 -14.18 -5.41
CA PHE A 118 -5.95 -13.91 -4.23
C PHE A 118 -4.76 -14.88 -4.13
N LYS A 119 -4.99 -16.17 -4.36
CA LYS A 119 -3.91 -17.16 -4.32
C LYS A 119 -2.85 -16.89 -5.38
N TYR A 120 -3.26 -16.49 -6.58
CA TYR A 120 -2.34 -16.12 -7.66
C TYR A 120 -1.52 -14.88 -7.27
N ALA A 121 -2.20 -13.81 -6.83
CA ALA A 121 -1.56 -12.57 -6.39
C ALA A 121 -0.52 -12.81 -5.28
N LEU A 122 -0.89 -13.58 -4.24
CA LEU A 122 -0.01 -13.90 -3.12
C LEU A 122 1.12 -14.89 -3.44
N SER A 123 1.15 -15.47 -4.64
CA SER A 123 2.23 -16.34 -5.13
C SER A 123 2.93 -15.77 -6.35
N SER A 124 2.72 -14.48 -6.61
CA SER A 124 3.25 -13.84 -7.78
C SER A 124 4.69 -13.34 -7.59
N ARG A 125 5.36 -13.15 -8.72
CA ARG A 125 6.75 -12.72 -8.84
C ARG A 125 6.90 -11.83 -10.07
N TYR A 126 5.94 -10.93 -10.27
CA TYR A 126 5.93 -9.98 -11.39
C TYR A 126 5.81 -10.62 -12.78
N GLN A 127 5.10 -11.74 -12.91
CA GLN A 127 4.87 -12.42 -14.18
C GLN A 127 4.42 -11.44 -15.28
N HIS A 128 4.85 -11.70 -16.52
CA HIS A 128 4.55 -10.84 -17.67
C HIS A 128 5.08 -9.40 -17.55
N THR A 129 6.17 -9.21 -16.81
CA THR A 129 6.94 -7.97 -16.75
C THR A 129 8.42 -8.27 -16.91
N LYS A 130 9.24 -7.23 -17.10
CA LYS A 130 10.70 -7.37 -17.09
C LYS A 130 11.27 -7.72 -15.71
N TYR A 131 10.50 -7.54 -14.64
CA TYR A 131 10.89 -7.82 -13.26
C TYR A 131 10.62 -9.28 -12.84
N ASP A 132 10.10 -10.10 -13.75
CA ASP A 132 9.90 -11.52 -13.48
C ASP A 132 11.24 -12.24 -13.33
N LEU A 133 11.54 -12.72 -12.12
CA LEU A 133 12.73 -13.53 -11.78
C LEU A 133 12.96 -14.72 -12.71
N TYR A 134 11.91 -15.32 -13.28
CA TYR A 134 12.01 -16.44 -14.22
C TYR A 134 11.62 -16.06 -15.65
N GLY A 135 11.38 -14.77 -15.90
CA GLY A 135 11.03 -14.25 -17.21
C GLY A 135 12.26 -13.99 -18.09
N SER A 136 12.04 -14.00 -19.40
CA SER A 136 13.07 -13.71 -20.41
C SER A 136 13.03 -12.26 -20.92
N GLN A 137 12.10 -11.43 -20.45
CA GLN A 137 11.89 -10.07 -20.97
C GLN A 137 12.88 -9.03 -20.42
N GLY A 138 13.40 -9.24 -19.20
CA GLY A 138 14.29 -8.29 -18.51
C GLY A 138 15.77 -8.66 -18.57
N THR A 139 16.61 -7.69 -18.20
CA THR A 139 18.02 -7.92 -17.90
C THR A 139 18.19 -8.65 -16.57
N GLU A 140 19.42 -9.08 -16.24
CA GLU A 140 19.70 -9.62 -14.91
C GLU A 140 19.41 -8.61 -13.80
N ALA A 141 19.73 -7.33 -14.02
CA ALA A 141 19.43 -6.27 -13.07
C ALA A 141 17.91 -6.09 -12.89
N ASP A 142 17.11 -6.10 -13.97
CA ASP A 142 15.65 -5.99 -13.86
C ASP A 142 15.05 -7.15 -13.04
N ARG A 143 15.53 -8.39 -13.26
CA ARG A 143 15.05 -9.59 -12.54
C ARG A 143 15.31 -9.51 -11.04
N HIS A 144 16.36 -8.81 -10.62
CA HIS A 144 16.76 -8.68 -9.22
C HIS A 144 16.42 -7.32 -8.60
N ALA A 145 15.73 -6.44 -9.35
CA ALA A 145 15.39 -5.11 -8.87
C ALA A 145 14.39 -5.14 -7.71
N PHE A 146 13.42 -6.07 -7.73
CA PHE A 146 12.31 -6.07 -6.79
C PHE A 146 12.19 -7.37 -6.00
N ARG A 147 11.80 -7.24 -4.73
CA ARG A 147 11.48 -8.40 -3.89
C ARG A 147 10.17 -9.05 -4.37
N PRO A 148 10.12 -10.36 -4.69
CA PRO A 148 8.88 -11.02 -5.10
C PRO A 148 7.85 -11.11 -3.97
N ILE A 149 6.58 -11.35 -4.32
CA ILE A 149 5.48 -11.53 -3.36
C ILE A 149 5.47 -12.96 -2.82
N GLY A 150 5.55 -13.94 -3.72
CA GLY A 150 5.62 -15.36 -3.36
C GLY A 150 6.51 -16.17 -4.30
N PHE A 151 6.61 -17.47 -4.00
CA PHE A 151 7.42 -18.46 -4.70
C PHE A 151 6.56 -19.60 -5.24
#